data_AF-A0A961C646-F1
#
_entry.id   AF-A0A961C646-F1
#
_cell.length_a   1.000
_cell.length_b   1.000
_cell.length_c   1.000
_cell.angle_alpha   90.00
_cell.angle_beta   90.00
_cell.angle_gamma   90.00
#
_symmetry.space_group_name_H-M   'P 1'
#
loop_
_entity.id
_entity.type
_entity.pdbx_description
1 polymer ?
#
loop_
_entity_poly.entity_id
_entity_poly.type
_entity_poly.pdbx_seq_one_letter_code
_entity_poly.pdbx_strand_id
1 'polypeptide(L)' 'VHLRTITRDNWVCTAYLPGTVHDGTEGELYSLADDPLQRENRFDDPALRPLRDDLLAQLWDSQPEERSEKLAVQAPV' A
#
# COMPACT_ATOMS: atom_id res chain seq x y z
N VAL A 1 3.42 -7.60 -10.34
CA VAL A 1 3.40 -6.40 -9.48
C VAL A 1 2.48 -6.70 -8.30
N HIS A 2 2.99 -6.63 -7.08
CA HIS A 2 2.23 -6.93 -5.85
C HIS A 2 2.15 -5.66 -5.01
N LEU A 3 1.02 -4.96 -5.10
CA LEU A 3 0.81 -3.67 -4.44
C LEU A 3 -0.29 -3.79 -3.40
N ARG A 4 -0.16 -3.03 -2.32
CA ARG A 4 -1.18 -2.85 -1.28
C ARG A 4 -1.23 -1.39 -0.89
N THR A 5 -2.43 -0.82 -0.89
CA THR A 5 -2.62 0.61 -0.67
C THR A 5 -3.61 0.84 0.46
N ILE A 6 -3.29 1.78 1.35
CA ILE A 6 -4.21 2.33 2.35
C ILE A 6 -4.42 3.82 2.06
N THR A 7 -5.65 4.28 2.24
CA THR A 7 -5.99 5.71 2.25
C THR A 7 -6.59 6.05 3.60
N ARG A 8 -5.95 6.96 4.32
CA ARG A 8 -6.33 7.32 5.69
C ARG A 8 -5.95 8.77 5.96
N ASP A 9 -6.87 9.55 6.51
CA ASP A 9 -6.61 10.91 6.99
C ASP A 9 -5.88 11.81 5.96
N ASN A 10 -6.35 11.80 4.70
CA ASN A 10 -5.75 12.49 3.55
C ASN A 10 -4.34 12.02 3.14
N TRP A 11 -3.91 10.84 3.56
CA TRP A 11 -2.70 10.20 3.05
C TRP A 11 -3.04 8.99 2.20
N VAL A 12 -2.27 8.80 1.13
CA VAL A 12 -2.21 7.56 0.36
C VAL A 12 -0.84 6.94 0.62
N CYS A 13 -0.82 5.68 1.05
CA CYS A 13 0.41 4.91 1.20
C CYS A 13 0.29 3.58 0.46
N THR A 14 1.22 3.30 -0.45
CA THR A 14 1.31 2.05 -1.21
C THR A 14 2.60 1.31 -0.84
N ALA A 15 2.48 0.07 -0.38
CA ALA A 15 3.60 -0.85 -0.20
C ALA A 15 3.83 -1.68 -1.47
N TYR A 16 5.07 -1.76 -1.92
CA TYR A 16 5.45 -2.64 -3.02
C TYR A 16 5.99 -3.92 -2.37
N LEU A 17 5.34 -5.04 -2.65
CA LEU A 17 5.78 -6.33 -2.13
C LEU A 17 6.79 -6.97 -3.10
N PRO A 18 7.70 -7.82 -2.58
CA PRO A 18 8.65 -8.54 -3.41
C PRO A 18 7.97 -9.27 -4.57
N GLY A 19 8.56 -9.17 -5.75
CA GLY A 19 8.08 -9.85 -6.94
C GLY A 19 9.17 -9.89 -8.00
N THR A 20 8.78 -10.06 -9.26
CA THR A 20 9.73 -10.15 -10.38
C THR A 20 10.47 -8.85 -10.68
N VAL A 21 9.90 -7.70 -10.27
CA VAL A 21 10.39 -6.36 -10.62
C VAL A 21 10.82 -5.56 -9.38
N HIS A 22 10.22 -5.83 -8.22
CA HIS A 22 10.42 -5.07 -7.00
C HIS A 22 11.03 -5.97 -5.92
N ASP A 23 11.97 -5.44 -5.16
CA ASP A 23 12.62 -6.16 -4.05
C ASP A 23 11.85 -6.07 -2.73
N GLY A 24 10.77 -5.27 -2.71
CA GLY A 24 9.91 -5.08 -1.55
C GLY A 24 10.26 -3.90 -0.65
N THR A 25 11.28 -3.11 -1.03
CA THR A 25 11.72 -1.95 -0.24
C THR A 25 11.10 -0.63 -0.72
N GLU A 26 10.59 -0.62 -1.94
CA GLU A 26 9.97 0.54 -2.57
C GLU A 26 8.54 0.79 -2.07
N GLY A 27 8.04 2.00 -2.32
CA GLY A 27 6.65 2.32 -2.08
C GLY A 27 6.29 3.75 -2.48
N GLU A 28 5.05 4.12 -2.19
CA GLU A 28 4.51 5.44 -2.44
C GLU A 28 3.91 6.03 -1.16
N LEU A 29 4.14 7.32 -0.93
CA LEU A 29 3.49 8.08 0.13
C LEU A 29 3.15 9.48 -0.39
N TYR A 30 1.86 9.84 -0.34
CA TYR A 30 1.37 11.13 -0.82
C TYR A 30 0.42 11.78 0.20
N SER A 31 0.56 13.10 0.38
CA SER A 31 -0.42 13.94 1.09
C SER A 31 -1.46 14.40 0.06
N LEU A 32 -2.70 13.94 0.15
CA LEU A 32 -3.80 14.43 -0.69
C LEU A 32 -4.22 15.86 -0.34
N ALA A 33 -3.88 16.33 0.86
CA ALA A 33 -4.16 17.70 1.27
C ALA A 33 -3.25 18.71 0.56
N ASP A 34 -1.96 18.39 0.45
CA ASP A 34 -0.94 19.28 -0.13
C ASP A 34 -0.63 18.94 -1.60
N ASP A 35 -0.79 17.67 -1.97
CA ASP A 35 -0.51 17.10 -3.29
C ASP A 35 -1.67 16.20 -3.77
N PRO A 36 -2.85 16.79 -4.09
CA PRO A 36 -4.03 16.04 -4.51
C PRO A 36 -3.83 15.27 -5.82
N LEU A 37 -2.77 15.60 -6.58
CA LEU A 37 -2.42 14.94 -7.84
C LEU A 37 -1.30 13.91 -7.69
N GLN A 38 -0.81 13.68 -6.47
CA GLN A 38 0.16 12.62 -6.14
C GLN A 38 1.43 12.70 -7.00
N ARG A 39 1.95 13.92 -7.18
CA ARG A 39 3.13 14.19 -8.00
C ARG A 39 4.43 13.89 -7.27
N GLU A 40 4.46 14.08 -5.96
CA GLU A 40 5.70 14.04 -5.19
C GLU A 40 5.69 12.91 -4.18
N ASN A 41 6.38 11.82 -4.54
CA ASN A 41 6.47 10.64 -3.68
C ASN A 41 7.37 10.93 -2.46
N ARG A 42 6.80 10.77 -1.26
CA ARG A 42 7.44 10.99 0.03
C ARG A 42 7.87 9.70 0.74
N PHE A 43 7.82 8.55 0.09
CA PHE A 43 8.02 7.26 0.75
C PHE A 43 9.38 7.13 1.44
N ASP A 44 10.42 7.73 0.84
CA ASP A 44 11.79 7.72 1.37
C ASP A 44 12.14 8.97 2.21
N ASP A 45 11.16 9.86 2.46
CA ASP A 45 11.38 11.04 3.30
C ASP A 45 11.57 10.61 4.77
N PRO A 46 12.77 10.80 5.36
CA PRO A 46 13.03 10.39 6.74
C PRO A 46 12.16 11.13 7.76
N ALA A 47 11.69 12.34 7.46
CA ALA A 47 10.80 13.10 8.34
C ALA A 47 9.39 12.48 8.43
N LEU A 48 8.97 11.77 7.39
CA LEU A 48 7.66 11.12 7.31
C LEU A 48 7.72 9.62 7.61
N ARG A 49 8.91 9.09 7.93
CA ARG A 49 9.10 7.67 8.25
C ARG A 49 8.17 7.15 9.35
N PRO A 50 7.94 7.86 10.49
CA PRO A 50 7.01 7.38 11.51
C PRO A 50 5.57 7.23 10.98
N LEU A 51 5.08 8.24 10.23
CA LEU A 51 3.75 8.20 9.62
C LEU A 51 3.62 7.05 8.63
N ARG A 52 4.63 6.86 7.77
CA ARG A 52 4.68 5.75 6.82
C ARG A 52 4.59 4.40 7.54
N ASP A 53 5.42 4.21 8.56
CA ASP A 53 5.49 2.95 9.30
C ASP A 53 4.15 2.66 10.01
N ASP A 54 3.48 3.67 10.58
CA ASP A 54 2.14 3.55 11.18
C ASP A 54 1.05 3.19 10.17
N LEU A 55 1.08 3.81 8.97
CA LEU A 55 0.13 3.50 7.89
C LEU A 55 0.35 2.08 7.35
N LEU A 56 1.60 1.63 7.22
CA LEU A 56 1.92 0.27 6.82
C LEU A 56 1.46 -0.76 7.85
N ALA A 57 1.65 -0.49 9.15
CA ALA A 57 1.12 -1.35 10.20
C ALA A 57 -0.41 -1.46 10.10
N GLN A 58 -1.12 -0.34 9.98
CA GLN A 58 -2.57 -0.32 9.80
C GLN A 58 -3.03 -1.04 8.52
N LEU A 59 -2.29 -0.89 7.42
CA LEU A 59 -2.57 -1.59 6.16
C LEU A 59 -2.56 -3.10 6.38
N TRP A 60 -1.59 -3.63 7.11
CA TRP A 60 -1.48 -5.06 7.37
C TRP A 60 -2.50 -5.57 8.38
N ASP A 61 -2.75 -4.81 9.45
CA ASP A 61 -3.74 -5.14 10.49
C ASP A 61 -5.19 -5.09 9.98
N SER A 62 -5.46 -4.29 8.95
CA SER A 62 -6.81 -4.14 8.38
C SER A 62 -7.16 -5.17 7.30
N GLN A 63 -6.24 -6.08 6.97
CA GLN A 63 -6.53 -7.10 5.97
C GLN A 63 -7.63 -8.06 6.44
N PRO A 64 -8.57 -8.44 5.55
CA PRO A 64 -9.52 -9.48 5.87
C PRO A 64 -8.77 -10.79 6.12
N GLU A 65 -9.33 -11.62 7.00
CA GLU A 65 -8.82 -12.98 7.21
C GLU A 65 -8.77 -13.74 5.89
N GLU A 66 -7.71 -14.55 5.72
CA GLU A 66 -7.58 -15.40 4.56
C GLU A 66 -8.73 -16.41 4.56
N ARG A 67 -9.44 -16.50 3.43
CA ARG A 67 -10.47 -17.52 3.26
C ARG A 67 -9.82 -18.88 3.10
N SER A 68 -10.12 -19.78 4.04
CA SER A 68 -9.69 -21.18 4.01
C SER A 68 -10.24 -21.93 2.77
N GLU A 69 -11.49 -21.63 2.39
CA GLU A 69 -12.12 -22.20 1.21
C GLU A 69 -11.94 -21.29 -0.01
N LYS A 70 -11.30 -21.83 -1.05
CA LYS A 70 -11.16 -21.12 -2.33
C LYS A 70 -12.51 -21.09 -3.05
N LEU A 71 -12.86 -19.92 -3.59
CA LEU A 71 -14.05 -19.79 -4.44
C LEU A 71 -13.86 -20.58 -5.74
N ALA A 72 -14.90 -21.29 -6.15
CA ALA A 72 -14.94 -21.93 -7.46
C ALA A 72 -14.94 -20.87 -8.57
N VAL A 73 -14.04 -21.02 -9.55
CA VAL A 73 -14.01 -20.15 -10.74
C VAL A 73 -15.30 -20.32 -11.51
N GLN A 74 -16.06 -19.24 -11.67
CA GLN A 74 -17.33 -19.23 -12.43
C GLN A 74 -17.17 -18.76 -13.87
N ALA A 75 -16.01 -18.19 -14.22
CA ALA A 75 -15.74 -17.72 -15.58
C ALA A 75 -15.59 -18.92 -16.54
N PRO A 76 -16.12 -18.84 -17.78
CA PRO A 76 -15.87 -19.85 -18.80
C PRO A 76 -14.38 -19.89 -19.19
N VAL A 77 -13.91 -21.08 -19.55
CA VAL A 77 -12.55 -21.36 -20.05
C VAL A 77 -12.55 -21.35 -21.57
#